data_AF-A0A1S6H344-F1
#
_entry.id   AF-A0A1S6H344-F1
#
_cell.length_a   1.000
_cell.length_b   1.000
_cell.length_c   1.000
_cell.angle_alpha   90.00
_cell.angle_beta   90.00
_cell.angle_gamma   90.00
#
_symmetry.space_group_name_H-M   'P 1'
#
loop_
_entity.id
_entity.type
_entity.pdbx_description
1 polymer ?
#
loop_
_entity_poly.entity_id
_entity_poly.type
_entity_poly.pdbx_seq_one_letter_code
_entity_poly.pdbx_strand_id
1 'polypeptide(L)'
;QYNIASQVDTNISSFPTSTAKIMFKAFLSSTDGQQVQLDEVQIGWGERAGVGYATFGWLESSAFNTGGSSSFNFSSWIEIIPSVNEDIKIQIATAPDVGGSPGSWSAWTGLNGAGTYYTSGDEILIPLANSHNDDQWVKYRVELSSDGSNTPILEEIKINYTP
;
A
#
# COMPACT_ATOMS: atom_id res chain seq x y z
N GLN A 1 25.35 10.92 6.57
CA GLN A 1 25.77 10.26 7.82
C GLN A 1 25.32 8.81 7.72
N TYR A 2 26.18 7.83 7.99
CA TYR A 2 25.80 6.41 7.92
C TYR A 2 25.35 5.91 9.29
N ASN A 3 24.42 4.95 9.32
CA ASN A 3 24.03 4.27 10.56
C ASN A 3 25.23 3.50 11.12
N ILE A 4 25.48 3.64 12.42
CA ILE A 4 26.50 2.84 13.11
C ILE A 4 25.99 1.43 13.38
N ALA A 5 26.90 0.46 13.50
CA ALA A 5 26.56 -0.96 13.66
C ALA A 5 25.53 -1.21 14.78
N SER A 6 25.64 -0.52 15.91
CA SER A 6 24.71 -0.66 17.04
C SER A 6 23.26 -0.26 16.71
N GLN A 7 23.07 0.73 15.83
CA GLN A 7 21.74 1.14 15.37
C GLN A 7 21.13 0.10 14.42
N VAL A 8 21.96 -0.52 13.59
CA VAL A 8 21.53 -1.61 12.70
C VAL A 8 21.13 -2.84 13.52
N ASP A 9 21.98 -3.28 14.44
CA ASP A 9 21.76 -4.47 15.27
C ASP A 9 20.51 -4.36 16.15
N THR A 10 20.20 -3.15 16.63
CA THR A 10 18.98 -2.90 17.43
C THR A 10 17.70 -3.14 16.61
N ASN A 11 17.73 -2.90 15.30
CA ASN A 11 16.55 -2.88 14.46
C ASN A 11 16.46 -4.08 13.51
N ILE A 12 17.54 -4.84 13.33
CA ILE A 12 17.60 -5.95 12.35
C ILE A 12 16.63 -7.09 12.69
N SER A 13 16.32 -7.29 13.98
CA SER A 13 15.33 -8.26 14.44
C SER A 13 13.89 -7.88 14.08
N SER A 14 13.63 -6.62 13.66
CA SER A 14 12.31 -6.21 13.15
C SER A 14 12.02 -6.70 11.73
N PHE A 15 12.96 -7.42 11.11
CA PHE A 15 12.82 -8.08 9.81
C PHE A 15 12.64 -9.60 10.00
N PRO A 16 11.41 -10.14 10.08
CA PRO A 16 11.16 -11.58 10.14
C PRO A 16 11.82 -12.39 9.01
N THR A 17 12.66 -13.35 9.39
CA THR A 17 13.37 -14.26 8.48
C THR A 17 12.51 -15.44 7.99
N SER A 18 11.31 -15.62 8.55
CA SER A 18 10.40 -16.72 8.27
C SER A 18 9.35 -16.41 7.19
N THR A 19 9.26 -15.17 6.74
CA THR A 19 8.35 -14.77 5.66
C THR A 19 9.15 -14.41 4.42
N ALA A 20 8.80 -14.98 3.26
CA ALA A 20 9.31 -14.57 1.94
C ALA A 20 8.76 -13.19 1.53
N LYS A 21 8.87 -12.22 2.42
CA LYS A 21 8.44 -10.84 2.24
C LYS A 21 9.70 -10.01 2.09
N ILE A 22 9.77 -9.21 1.04
CA ILE A 22 10.72 -8.12 1.05
C ILE A 22 10.19 -7.10 2.05
N MET A 23 10.98 -6.82 3.08
CA MET A 23 10.67 -5.78 4.04
C MET A 23 11.66 -4.65 3.85
N PHE A 24 11.12 -3.45 3.73
CA PHE A 24 11.90 -2.23 3.66
C PHE A 24 11.48 -1.33 4.82
N LYS A 25 12.46 -0.91 5.62
CA LYS A 25 12.27 0.00 6.73
C LYS A 25 13.43 0.97 6.74
N ALA A 26 13.13 2.25 6.54
CA ALA A 26 14.10 3.33 6.63
C ALA A 26 13.97 4.02 8.00
N PHE A 27 15.09 4.19 8.70
CA PHE A 27 15.19 5.05 9.87
C PHE A 27 15.93 6.31 9.46
N LEU A 28 15.22 7.43 9.49
CA LEU A 28 15.72 8.74 9.09
C LEU A 28 15.85 9.60 10.35
N SER A 29 17.06 10.11 10.62
CA SER A 29 17.34 10.97 11.78
C SER A 29 18.27 12.09 11.36
N SER A 30 18.01 13.31 11.84
CA SER A 30 18.89 14.49 11.65
C SER A 30 19.05 15.21 12.98
N THR A 31 20.26 15.71 13.22
CA THR A 31 20.60 16.46 14.45
C THR A 31 20.69 17.97 14.21
N ASP A 32 20.73 18.44 12.96
CA ASP A 32 21.21 19.80 12.64
C ASP A 32 20.41 20.52 11.52
N GLY A 33 19.07 20.53 11.60
CA GLY A 33 18.23 21.38 10.74
C GLY A 33 18.24 21.06 9.24
N GLN A 34 18.87 19.96 8.82
CA GLN A 34 18.89 19.49 7.44
C GLN A 34 17.68 18.61 7.13
N GLN A 35 17.17 18.75 5.90
CA GLN A 35 16.13 17.88 5.35
C GLN A 35 16.67 16.46 5.21
N VAL A 36 16.03 15.50 5.89
CA VAL A 36 16.26 14.07 5.64
C VAL A 36 15.21 13.62 4.64
N GLN A 37 15.64 13.38 3.42
CA GLN A 37 14.77 12.87 2.37
C GLN A 37 15.25 11.49 1.95
N LEU A 38 14.28 10.60 1.84
CA LEU A 38 14.39 9.38 1.08
C LEU A 38 13.65 9.65 -0.23
N ASP A 39 14.37 9.60 -1.36
CA ASP A 39 13.85 10.07 -2.64
C ASP A 39 13.22 8.93 -3.44
N GLU A 40 14.01 7.96 -3.88
CA GLU A 40 13.49 6.79 -4.60
C GLU A 40 13.90 5.47 -3.91
N VAL A 41 12.91 4.57 -3.75
CA VAL A 41 13.12 3.21 -3.27
C VAL A 41 12.50 2.24 -4.27
N GLN A 42 13.35 1.59 -5.07
CA GLN A 42 12.93 0.53 -5.99
C GLN A 42 13.16 -0.84 -5.35
N ILE A 43 12.09 -1.64 -5.23
CA ILE A 43 12.17 -3.01 -4.74
C ILE A 43 11.59 -3.94 -5.80
N GLY A 44 12.47 -4.54 -6.59
CA GLY A 44 12.12 -5.60 -7.53
C GLY A 44 12.10 -6.97 -6.83
N TRP A 45 11.21 -7.85 -7.28
CA TRP A 45 11.31 -9.29 -7.02
C TRP A 45 11.12 -10.04 -8.35
N GLY A 46 11.85 -11.15 -8.51
CA GLY A 46 11.70 -12.04 -9.66
C GLY A 46 11.82 -13.48 -9.19
N GLU A 47 10.80 -14.30 -9.44
CA GLU A 47 10.86 -15.73 -9.19
C GLU A 47 11.72 -16.40 -10.27
N ARG A 48 12.70 -17.21 -9.87
CA ARG A 48 13.44 -18.08 -10.80
C ARG A 48 13.05 -19.53 -10.58
N ALA A 49 11.95 -19.94 -11.20
CA ALA A 49 11.65 -21.33 -11.55
C ALA A 49 10.63 -21.40 -12.70
N GLY A 50 10.89 -20.73 -13.82
CA GLY A 50 10.02 -20.75 -14.99
C GLY A 50 10.47 -19.68 -15.99
N VAL A 51 10.22 -19.90 -17.27
CA VAL A 51 10.43 -18.88 -18.29
C VAL A 51 9.21 -17.94 -18.21
N GLY A 52 9.34 -16.76 -17.61
CA GLY A 52 8.26 -15.78 -17.50
C GLY A 52 8.26 -14.92 -16.24
N TYR A 53 7.35 -13.96 -16.19
CA TYR A 53 7.01 -13.15 -15.01
C TYR A 53 6.00 -13.87 -14.11
N ALA A 54 5.83 -13.41 -12.87
CA ALA A 54 4.81 -13.94 -11.98
C ALA A 54 3.40 -13.58 -12.47
N THR A 55 2.48 -14.55 -12.45
CA THR A 55 1.10 -14.36 -12.92
C THR A 55 0.19 -13.70 -11.88
N PHE A 56 0.65 -13.59 -10.63
CA PHE A 56 -0.10 -12.95 -9.56
C PHE A 56 0.82 -12.39 -8.47
N GLY A 57 0.44 -11.24 -7.92
CA GLY A 57 1.06 -10.64 -6.76
C GLY A 57 0.11 -9.68 -6.05
N TRP A 58 0.41 -9.36 -4.79
CA TRP A 58 -0.35 -8.33 -4.06
C TRP A 58 0.55 -7.51 -3.14
N LEU A 59 0.12 -6.27 -2.91
CA LEU A 59 0.74 -5.32 -2.00
C LEU A 59 -0.33 -4.76 -1.07
N GLU A 60 -0.12 -4.85 0.24
CA GLU A 60 -0.90 -4.11 1.22
C GLU A 60 -0.07 -2.93 1.71
N SER A 61 -0.65 -1.73 1.70
CA SER A 61 0.01 -0.52 2.17
C SER A 61 0.21 -0.57 3.70
N SER A 62 1.08 0.30 4.19
CA SER A 62 1.03 0.67 5.60
C SER A 62 -0.31 1.34 5.94
N ALA A 63 -0.68 1.28 7.22
CA ALA A 63 -1.76 2.12 7.72
C ALA A 63 -1.32 3.58 7.71
N PHE A 64 -2.16 4.46 7.16
CA PHE A 64 -1.99 5.90 7.16
C PHE A 64 -2.94 6.50 8.19
N ASN A 65 -2.41 7.37 9.07
CA ASN A 65 -3.17 8.10 10.07
C ASN A 65 -3.49 9.50 9.54
N THR A 66 -4.77 9.85 9.42
CA THR A 66 -5.23 11.17 8.95
C THR A 66 -5.16 12.27 10.03
N GLY A 67 -4.86 11.91 11.28
CA GLY A 67 -4.75 12.83 12.43
C GLY A 67 -6.05 13.07 13.19
N GLY A 68 -7.19 12.63 12.65
CA GLY A 68 -8.52 12.69 13.27
C GLY A 68 -9.53 11.92 12.43
N SER A 69 -10.79 11.84 12.89
CA SER A 69 -11.88 11.27 12.09
C SER A 69 -12.02 11.98 10.76
N SER A 70 -11.99 11.22 9.66
CA SER A 70 -12.01 11.75 8.29
C SER A 70 -13.12 11.11 7.46
N SER A 71 -13.51 11.81 6.39
CA SER A 71 -14.31 11.23 5.29
C SER A 71 -13.41 10.93 4.10
N PHE A 72 -13.47 9.71 3.57
CA PHE A 72 -12.69 9.29 2.40
C PHE A 72 -13.55 9.40 1.14
N ASN A 73 -13.15 10.27 0.23
CA ASN A 73 -14.03 10.78 -0.82
C ASN A 73 -13.82 10.06 -2.16
N PHE A 74 -12.57 9.99 -2.61
CA PHE A 74 -12.23 9.51 -3.94
C PHE A 74 -11.03 8.58 -3.91
N SER A 75 -11.02 7.59 -4.79
CA SER A 75 -9.87 6.75 -5.08
C SER A 75 -9.51 6.84 -6.56
N SER A 76 -8.22 6.93 -6.86
CA SER A 76 -7.68 6.83 -8.22
C SER A 76 -6.29 6.20 -8.18
N TRP A 77 -5.85 5.65 -9.30
CA TRP A 77 -4.47 5.19 -9.46
C TRP A 77 -4.02 5.29 -10.92
N ILE A 78 -2.71 5.32 -11.12
CA ILE A 78 -2.09 5.31 -12.45
C ILE A 78 -1.52 3.91 -12.67
N GLU A 79 -1.95 3.28 -13.75
CA GLU A 79 -1.53 1.94 -14.15
C GLU A 79 -1.02 1.92 -15.59
N ILE A 80 -0.06 1.01 -15.83
CA ILE A 80 0.34 0.58 -17.16
C ILE A 80 -0.01 -0.89 -17.28
N ILE A 81 -0.94 -1.18 -18.18
CA ILE A 81 -1.42 -2.53 -18.51
C ILE A 81 -0.85 -2.87 -19.91
N PRO A 82 0.23 -3.68 -20.01
CA PRO A 82 0.93 -3.90 -21.29
C PRO A 82 0.11 -4.66 -22.34
N SER A 83 -0.81 -5.51 -21.92
CA SER A 83 -1.71 -6.29 -22.76
C SER A 83 -3.06 -6.53 -22.07
N VAL A 84 -4.04 -7.05 -22.81
CA VAL A 84 -5.39 -7.33 -22.28
C VAL A 84 -5.45 -8.44 -21.24
N ASN A 85 -4.36 -9.15 -20.99
CA ASN A 85 -4.31 -10.27 -20.03
C ASN A 85 -3.73 -9.87 -18.67
N GLU A 86 -3.27 -8.62 -18.51
CA GLU A 86 -2.88 -8.08 -17.21
C GLU A 86 -4.01 -7.28 -16.58
N ASP A 87 -4.01 -7.19 -15.25
CA ASP A 87 -4.99 -6.40 -14.52
C ASP A 87 -4.39 -5.88 -13.20
N ILE A 88 -4.86 -4.71 -12.77
CA ILE A 88 -4.62 -4.15 -11.45
C ILE A 88 -5.96 -3.78 -10.85
N LYS A 89 -6.20 -4.27 -9.63
CA LYS A 89 -7.41 -3.98 -8.88
C LYS A 89 -7.07 -3.67 -7.43
N ILE A 90 -7.85 -2.78 -6.83
CA ILE A 90 -7.58 -2.31 -5.46
C ILE A 90 -8.76 -2.53 -4.52
N GLN A 91 -8.45 -2.60 -3.23
CA GLN A 91 -9.42 -2.55 -2.14
C GLN A 91 -8.97 -1.56 -1.08
N ILE A 92 -9.93 -1.01 -0.34
CA ILE A 92 -9.69 -0.05 0.74
C ILE A 92 -10.23 -0.64 2.05
N ALA A 93 -9.53 -0.39 3.14
CA ALA A 93 -10.00 -0.66 4.49
C ALA A 93 -9.65 0.52 5.41
N THR A 94 -10.52 0.77 6.38
CA THR A 94 -10.41 1.87 7.35
C THR A 94 -10.54 1.35 8.78
N ALA A 95 -10.08 2.11 9.77
CA ALA A 95 -10.28 1.79 11.17
C ALA A 95 -10.40 3.07 12.03
N PRO A 96 -11.13 3.00 13.16
CA PRO A 96 -11.16 4.08 14.13
C PRO A 96 -9.81 4.16 14.86
N ASP A 97 -9.55 5.28 15.52
CA ASP A 97 -8.41 5.41 16.42
C ASP A 97 -8.69 4.81 17.81
N VAL A 98 -7.72 4.09 18.34
CA VAL A 98 -7.72 3.56 19.71
C VAL A 98 -6.41 3.96 20.39
N GLY A 99 -6.31 5.25 20.75
CA GLY A 99 -5.18 5.78 21.51
C GLY A 99 -3.92 5.94 20.67
N GLY A 100 -4.05 6.43 19.44
CA GLY A 100 -2.94 6.64 18.51
C GLY A 100 -2.53 5.36 17.76
N SER A 101 -3.39 4.35 17.74
CA SER A 101 -3.21 3.11 16.97
C SER A 101 -4.52 2.72 16.28
N PRO A 102 -4.47 2.04 15.11
CA PRO A 102 -5.69 1.55 14.47
C PRO A 102 -6.46 0.59 15.38
N GLY A 103 -7.77 0.80 15.48
CA GLY A 103 -8.71 -0.12 16.11
C GLY A 103 -9.03 -1.35 15.24
N SER A 104 -10.31 -1.75 15.25
CA SER A 104 -10.77 -2.84 14.37
C SER A 104 -10.88 -2.34 12.93
N TRP A 105 -10.16 -2.99 12.01
CA TRP A 105 -10.28 -2.71 10.59
C TRP A 105 -11.64 -3.13 10.04
N SER A 106 -12.20 -2.32 9.15
CA SER A 106 -13.30 -2.72 8.30
C SER A 106 -12.89 -3.84 7.34
N ALA A 107 -13.89 -4.47 6.72
CA ALA A 107 -13.62 -5.39 5.62
C ALA A 107 -12.93 -4.66 4.46
N TRP A 108 -12.12 -5.37 3.68
CA TRP A 108 -11.63 -4.85 2.41
C TRP A 108 -12.81 -4.62 1.47
N THR A 109 -12.99 -3.38 1.01
CA THR A 109 -14.08 -3.01 0.11
C THR A 109 -13.57 -2.51 -1.24
N GLY A 110 -14.42 -2.73 -2.25
CA GLY A 110 -14.32 -2.12 -3.56
C GLY A 110 -15.57 -1.29 -3.85
N LEU A 111 -15.83 -1.03 -5.14
CA LEU A 111 -16.97 -0.21 -5.56
C LEU A 111 -18.34 -0.78 -5.12
N ASN A 112 -18.42 -2.09 -4.91
CA ASN A 112 -19.66 -2.80 -4.59
C ASN A 112 -19.68 -3.39 -3.17
N GLY A 113 -18.86 -2.86 -2.26
CA GLY A 113 -18.81 -3.30 -0.86
C GLY A 113 -17.75 -4.34 -0.55
N ALA A 114 -17.93 -5.03 0.57
CA ALA A 114 -16.95 -5.96 1.13
C ALA A 114 -16.61 -7.12 0.19
N GLY A 115 -15.31 -7.44 0.07
CA GLY A 115 -14.80 -8.51 -0.79
C GLY A 115 -14.81 -8.18 -2.29
N THR A 116 -15.28 -6.98 -2.66
CA THR A 116 -15.26 -6.50 -4.05
C THR A 116 -14.04 -5.61 -4.30
N TYR A 117 -13.82 -5.21 -5.55
CA TYR A 117 -12.65 -4.42 -5.94
C TYR A 117 -13.06 -3.16 -6.68
N TYR A 118 -12.20 -2.14 -6.64
CA TYR A 118 -12.16 -1.14 -7.69
C TYR A 118 -11.28 -1.69 -8.83
N THR A 119 -11.75 -1.55 -10.07
CA THR A 119 -11.15 -2.21 -11.26
C THR A 119 -10.87 -1.23 -12.41
N SER A 120 -10.96 0.08 -12.16
CA SER A 120 -10.54 1.11 -13.10
C SER A 120 -9.73 2.16 -12.34
N GLY A 121 -8.57 2.54 -12.87
CA GLY A 121 -7.71 3.58 -12.30
C GLY A 121 -8.30 5.00 -12.31
N ASP A 122 -9.42 5.19 -13.01
CA ASP A 122 -10.15 6.46 -13.03
C ASP A 122 -10.53 6.93 -11.61
N GLU A 123 -10.58 8.25 -11.43
CA GLU A 123 -11.09 8.81 -10.18
C GLU A 123 -12.56 8.48 -9.99
N ILE A 124 -12.85 7.74 -8.92
CA ILE A 124 -14.19 7.31 -8.57
C ILE A 124 -14.52 7.66 -7.12
N LEU A 125 -15.79 8.00 -6.91
CA LEU A 125 -16.34 8.24 -5.57
C LEU A 125 -16.31 6.93 -4.76
N ILE A 126 -15.76 6.99 -3.55
CA ILE A 126 -15.83 5.90 -2.60
C ILE A 126 -17.28 5.80 -2.08
N PRO A 127 -17.97 4.66 -2.24
CA PRO A 127 -19.36 4.54 -1.82
C PRO A 127 -19.55 4.75 -0.32
N LEU A 128 -20.50 5.62 0.04
CA LEU A 128 -20.88 5.84 1.44
C LEU A 128 -21.34 4.54 2.14
N ALA A 129 -21.92 3.61 1.36
CA ALA A 129 -22.36 2.29 1.84
C ALA A 129 -21.20 1.40 2.35
N ASN A 130 -19.94 1.74 2.03
CA ASN A 130 -18.77 1.03 2.54
C ASN A 130 -18.37 1.48 3.96
N SER A 131 -19.01 2.51 4.51
CA SER A 131 -18.82 2.99 5.88
C SER A 131 -17.36 3.30 6.23
N HIS A 132 -16.67 3.98 5.32
CA HIS A 132 -15.30 4.45 5.53
C HIS A 132 -15.21 5.79 6.27
N ASN A 133 -16.32 6.48 6.49
CA ASN A 133 -16.33 7.78 7.15
C ASN A 133 -16.21 7.65 8.67
N ASP A 134 -15.75 8.73 9.30
CA ASP A 134 -15.51 8.88 10.74
C ASP A 134 -14.33 8.08 11.30
N ASP A 135 -13.67 7.28 10.44
CA ASP A 135 -12.42 6.58 10.73
C ASP A 135 -11.19 7.49 10.56
N GLN A 136 -10.12 7.20 11.30
CA GLN A 136 -8.86 7.97 11.29
C GLN A 136 -7.73 7.24 10.54
N TRP A 137 -7.88 5.93 10.36
CA TRP A 137 -6.86 5.10 9.73
C TRP A 137 -7.36 4.56 8.41
N VAL A 138 -6.51 4.58 7.40
CA VAL A 138 -6.79 3.99 6.08
C VAL A 138 -5.61 3.16 5.61
N LYS A 139 -5.90 2.09 4.89
CA LYS A 139 -4.93 1.32 4.12
C LYS A 139 -5.58 0.82 2.84
N TYR A 140 -4.76 0.47 1.87
CA TYR A 140 -5.20 -0.13 0.62
C TYR A 140 -4.48 -1.45 0.36
N ARG A 141 -5.09 -2.28 -0.47
CA ARG A 141 -4.52 -3.48 -1.04
C ARG A 141 -4.58 -3.38 -2.55
N VAL A 142 -3.50 -3.74 -3.22
CA VAL A 142 -3.38 -3.84 -4.66
C VAL A 142 -3.18 -5.30 -5.01
N GLU A 143 -3.94 -5.82 -5.96
CA GLU A 143 -3.71 -7.11 -6.58
C GLU A 143 -3.34 -6.89 -8.03
N LEU A 144 -2.28 -7.57 -8.47
CA LEU A 144 -1.75 -7.53 -9.81
C LEU A 144 -1.86 -8.94 -10.40
N SER A 145 -2.41 -9.06 -11.61
CA SER A 145 -2.41 -10.31 -12.37
C SER A 145 -1.78 -10.15 -13.74
N SER A 146 -1.19 -11.23 -14.23
CA SER A 146 -0.40 -11.28 -15.46
C SER A 146 -0.50 -12.65 -16.14
N ASP A 147 -0.25 -12.68 -17.46
CA ASP A 147 -0.16 -13.92 -18.25
C ASP A 147 1.21 -14.61 -18.19
N GLY A 148 2.14 -14.07 -17.41
CA GLY A 148 3.52 -14.53 -17.27
C GLY A 148 4.45 -14.09 -18.40
N SER A 149 3.96 -13.35 -19.40
CA SER A 149 4.77 -12.78 -20.49
C SER A 149 4.95 -11.27 -20.35
N ASN A 150 3.99 -10.57 -19.75
CA ASN A 150 4.13 -9.16 -19.36
C ASN A 150 3.85 -8.97 -17.86
N THR A 151 4.15 -7.78 -17.32
CA THR A 151 3.88 -7.43 -15.92
C THR A 151 3.17 -6.09 -15.88
N PRO A 152 2.00 -5.97 -15.21
CA PRO A 152 1.37 -4.67 -15.02
C PRO A 152 2.17 -3.82 -14.03
N ILE A 153 2.13 -2.50 -14.22
CA ILE A 153 2.86 -1.55 -13.38
C ILE A 153 1.85 -0.63 -12.71
N LEU A 154 1.91 -0.55 -11.37
CA LEU A 154 1.25 0.49 -10.59
C LEU A 154 2.25 1.63 -10.38
N GLU A 155 1.94 2.83 -10.86
CA GLU A 155 2.82 3.99 -10.72
C GLU A 155 2.46 4.85 -9.49
N GLU A 156 1.17 5.08 -9.27
CA GLU A 156 0.69 5.96 -8.21
C GLU A 156 -0.69 5.51 -7.73
N ILE A 157 -0.96 5.67 -6.43
CA ILE A 157 -2.31 5.52 -5.86
C ILE A 157 -2.65 6.74 -5.01
N LYS A 158 -3.87 7.25 -5.18
CA LYS A 158 -4.43 8.40 -4.46
C LYS A 158 -5.72 8.01 -3.77
N ILE A 159 -5.80 8.35 -2.49
CA ILE A 159 -7.05 8.31 -1.71
C ILE A 159 -7.23 9.68 -1.08
N ASN A 160 -8.26 10.40 -1.52
CA ASN A 160 -8.56 11.73 -1.02
C ASN A 160 -9.41 11.64 0.25
N TYR A 161 -9.09 12.46 1.24
CA TYR A 161 -9.87 12.57 2.47
C TYR A 161 -10.09 14.02 2.90
N THR A 162 -11.11 14.22 3.72
CA THR A 162 -11.41 15.51 4.39
C THR A 162 -11.46 15.26 5.90
N PRO A 163 -10.64 15.97 6.71
CA PRO A 163 -10.71 15.93 8.17
C PRO A 163 -12.01 16.54 8.72
#